data_AF-A0A2E6PST7-F1
#
_entry.id   AF-A0A2E6PST7-F1
#
_cell.length_a   1.000
_cell.length_b   1.000
_cell.length_c   1.000
_cell.angle_alpha   90.00
_cell.angle_beta   90.00
_cell.angle_gamma   90.00
#
_symmetry.space_group_name_H-M   'P 1'
#
loop_
_entity.id
_entity.type
_entity.pdbx_description
1 polymer ?
#
loop_
_entity_poly.entity_id
_entity_poly.type
_entity_poly.pdbx_seq_one_letter_code
_entity_poly.pdbx_strand_id
1 'polypeptide(L)'
;MFIAGVILTHAVFYFDRITKKKKFYLFLSATILQVLDNINLVHQSIIEIGRDELKTMDVSKREEYLDKESKKLSIFMELYVLLFIKSVPLEGRRYIKYKTWPEAKALIQKLRGFINDEQSKG
;
A
#
# COMPACT_ATOMS: atom_id res chain seq x y z
N MET A 1 6.73 16.00 -46.78
CA MET A 1 6.05 14.81 -46.22
C MET A 1 6.95 13.96 -45.30
N PHE A 2 8.26 13.82 -45.58
CA PHE A 2 9.17 12.99 -44.77
C PHE A 2 9.37 13.48 -43.31
N ILE A 3 9.57 14.79 -43.13
CA ILE A 3 9.85 15.39 -41.81
C ILE A 3 8.64 15.28 -40.86
N ALA A 4 7.42 15.48 -41.37
CA ALA A 4 6.20 15.35 -40.59
C ALA A 4 5.98 13.89 -40.10
N GLY A 5 6.30 12.90 -40.93
CA GLY A 5 6.25 11.49 -40.54
C GLY A 5 7.25 11.13 -39.44
N VAL A 6 8.50 11.61 -39.53
CA VAL A 6 9.53 11.36 -38.50
C VAL A 6 9.15 11.99 -37.15
N ILE A 7 8.62 13.22 -37.17
CA ILE A 7 8.17 13.93 -35.96
C ILE A 7 6.98 13.21 -35.32
N LEU A 8 5.99 12.78 -36.11
CA LEU A 8 4.82 12.05 -35.61
C LEU A 8 5.24 10.73 -34.95
N THR A 9 6.18 10.01 -35.58
CA THR A 9 6.68 8.73 -35.05
C THR A 9 7.44 8.93 -33.73
N HIS A 10 8.31 9.94 -33.64
CA HIS A 10 8.99 10.29 -32.38
C HIS A 10 8.00 10.70 -31.28
N ALA A 11 6.96 11.46 -31.62
CA ALA A 11 5.91 11.82 -30.68
C ALA A 11 5.18 10.58 -30.14
N VAL A 12 4.80 9.62 -31.01
CA VAL A 12 4.16 8.37 -30.60
C VAL A 12 5.06 7.55 -29.67
N PHE A 13 6.34 7.36 -30.00
CA PHE A 13 7.28 6.65 -29.12
C PHE A 13 7.50 7.35 -27.78
N TYR A 14 7.53 8.68 -27.77
CA TYR A 14 7.64 9.48 -26.55
C TYR A 14 6.39 9.33 -25.67
N PHE A 15 5.19 9.41 -26.25
CA PHE A 15 3.93 9.20 -25.55
C PHE A 15 3.80 7.77 -25.00
N ASP A 16 4.23 6.76 -25.74
CA ASP A 16 4.26 5.36 -25.27
C ASP A 16 5.22 5.21 -24.09
N ARG A 17 6.42 5.80 -24.17
CA ARG A 17 7.39 5.80 -23.08
C ARG A 17 6.85 6.49 -21.81
N ILE A 18 6.16 7.63 -21.95
CA ILE A 18 5.49 8.30 -20.83
C ILE A 18 4.40 7.41 -20.24
N THR A 19 3.59 6.80 -21.09
CA THR A 19 2.47 5.95 -20.67
C THR A 19 2.97 4.72 -19.90
N LYS A 20 4.03 4.08 -20.40
CA LYS A 20 4.72 2.97 -19.74
C LYS A 20 5.30 3.39 -18.39
N LYS A 21 5.97 4.54 -18.31
CA LYS A 21 6.48 5.09 -17.03
C LYS A 21 5.35 5.34 -16.03
N LYS A 22 4.24 5.95 -16.45
CA LYS A 22 3.06 6.17 -15.60
C LYS A 22 2.51 4.84 -15.08
N LYS A 23 2.31 3.85 -15.96
CA LYS A 23 1.83 2.51 -15.60
C LYS A 23 2.77 1.84 -14.58
N PHE A 24 4.07 1.93 -14.81
CA PHE A 24 5.08 1.39 -13.90
C PHE A 24 4.97 1.97 -12.48
N TYR A 25 4.88 3.30 -12.33
CA TYR A 25 4.76 3.90 -11.00
C TYR A 25 3.42 3.66 -10.32
N LEU A 26 2.33 3.54 -11.09
CA LEU A 26 1.04 3.13 -10.55
C LEU A 26 1.10 1.69 -10.04
N PHE A 27 1.71 0.78 -10.81
CA PHE A 27 1.93 -0.59 -10.38
C PHE A 27 2.78 -0.65 -9.11
N LEU A 28 3.90 0.07 -9.07
CA LEU A 28 4.75 0.17 -7.88
C LEU A 28 3.98 0.69 -6.66
N SER A 29 3.14 1.72 -6.85
CA SER A 29 2.28 2.23 -5.77
C SER A 29 1.30 1.18 -5.25
N ALA A 30 0.74 0.34 -6.13
CA ALA A 30 -0.15 -0.75 -5.74
C ALA A 30 0.62 -1.89 -5.03
N THR A 31 1.81 -2.24 -5.52
CA THR A 31 2.68 -3.23 -4.86
C THR A 31 3.06 -2.79 -3.45
N ILE A 32 3.39 -1.52 -3.24
CA ILE A 32 3.66 -0.99 -1.89
C ILE A 32 2.44 -1.15 -0.97
N LEU A 33 1.23 -0.86 -1.45
CA LEU A 33 0.01 -1.07 -0.66
C LEU A 33 -0.16 -2.54 -0.27
N GLN A 34 0.09 -3.46 -1.20
CA GLN A 34 0.00 -4.90 -0.94
C GLN A 34 1.04 -5.36 0.09
N VAL A 35 2.27 -4.84 0.02
CA VAL A 35 3.32 -5.15 1.01
C VAL A 35 2.94 -4.60 2.39
N LEU A 36 2.48 -3.36 2.47
CA LEU A 36 2.01 -2.75 3.73
C LEU A 36 0.85 -3.55 4.34
N ASP A 37 -0.09 -4.00 3.52
CA ASP A 37 -1.22 -4.81 3.94
C ASP A 37 -0.76 -6.14 4.55
N ASN A 38 0.15 -6.84 3.86
CA ASN A 38 0.71 -8.10 4.34
C ASN A 38 1.49 -7.92 5.66
N ILE A 39 2.29 -6.86 5.78
CA ILE A 39 3.01 -6.54 7.02
C ILE A 39 2.00 -6.34 8.16
N ASN A 40 0.97 -5.53 7.93
CA ASN A 40 -0.05 -5.28 8.95
C ASN A 40 -0.79 -6.56 9.34
N LEU A 41 -1.18 -7.39 8.37
CA LEU A 41 -1.85 -8.67 8.63
C LEU A 41 -0.98 -9.60 9.49
N VAL A 42 0.29 -9.79 9.13
CA VAL A 42 1.20 -10.66 9.89
C VAL A 42 1.35 -10.18 11.33
N HIS A 43 1.53 -8.87 11.54
CA HIS A 43 1.67 -8.31 12.89
C HIS A 43 0.36 -8.41 13.68
N GLN A 44 -0.79 -8.19 13.04
CA GLN A 44 -2.08 -8.38 13.70
C GLN A 44 -2.30 -9.83 14.12
N SER A 45 -1.97 -10.80 13.26
CA SER A 45 -2.05 -12.23 13.61
C SER A 45 -1.14 -12.58 14.78
N ILE A 46 0.06 -12.01 14.87
CA ILE A 46 0.95 -12.20 16.03
C ILE A 46 0.31 -11.63 17.31
N ILE A 47 -0.29 -10.43 17.25
CA ILE A 47 -0.99 -9.83 18.38
C ILE A 47 -2.18 -10.69 18.82
N GLU A 48 -2.91 -11.27 17.87
CA GLU A 48 -4.04 -12.18 18.14
C GLU A 48 -3.59 -13.50 18.78
N ILE A 49 -2.49 -14.10 18.30
CA ILE A 49 -1.90 -15.29 18.94
C ILE A 49 -1.44 -14.95 20.36
N GLY A 50 -0.78 -13.80 20.55
CA GLY A 50 -0.39 -13.33 21.88
C GLY A 50 -1.59 -13.15 22.82
N ARG A 51 -2.73 -12.67 22.31
CA ARG A 51 -3.99 -12.60 23.09
C ARG A 51 -4.42 -13.98 23.57
N ASP A 52 -4.29 -15.00 22.72
CA ASP A 52 -4.66 -16.37 23.04
C ASP A 52 -3.71 -17.04 24.05
N GLU A 53 -2.42 -16.76 23.96
CA GLU A 53 -1.42 -17.26 24.92
C GLU A 53 -1.55 -16.58 26.29
N LEU A 54 -2.00 -15.33 26.34
CA LEU A 54 -2.22 -14.57 27.57
C LEU A 54 -3.56 -14.90 28.27
N LYS A 55 -4.26 -15.96 27.87
CA LYS A 55 -5.58 -16.37 28.41
C LYS A 55 -5.63 -16.57 29.93
N THR A 56 -4.49 -16.86 30.55
CA THR A 56 -4.34 -17.06 32.00
C THR A 56 -4.02 -15.76 32.77
N MET A 57 -3.71 -14.66 32.09
CA MET A 57 -3.46 -13.36 32.69
C MET A 57 -4.77 -12.62 33.00
N ASP A 58 -4.74 -11.78 34.06
CA ASP A 58 -5.80 -10.85 34.38
C ASP A 58 -6.27 -10.03 33.16
N VAL A 59 -7.59 -9.88 33.02
CA VAL A 59 -8.22 -9.30 31.82
C VAL A 59 -7.77 -7.85 31.60
N SER A 60 -7.71 -7.05 32.66
CA SER A 60 -7.32 -5.64 32.58
C SER A 60 -5.87 -5.49 32.09
N LYS A 61 -4.96 -6.29 32.66
CA LYS A 61 -3.55 -6.30 32.24
C LYS A 61 -3.36 -6.79 30.80
N ARG A 62 -4.16 -7.76 30.37
CA ARG A 62 -4.14 -8.27 28.99
C ARG A 62 -4.58 -7.21 27.99
N GLU A 63 -5.68 -6.52 28.28
CA GLU A 63 -6.18 -5.46 27.40
C GLU A 63 -5.18 -4.29 27.29
N GLU A 64 -4.57 -3.88 28.42
CA GLU A 64 -3.54 -2.85 28.41
C GLU A 64 -2.31 -3.25 27.56
N TYR A 65 -1.86 -4.50 27.68
CA TYR A 65 -0.76 -5.02 26.87
C TYR A 65 -1.10 -5.00 25.37
N LEU A 66 -2.27 -5.52 25.01
CA LEU A 66 -2.71 -5.58 23.60
C LEU A 66 -2.91 -4.20 22.98
N ASP A 67 -3.40 -3.23 23.75
CA ASP A 67 -3.51 -1.84 23.31
C ASP A 67 -2.11 -1.23 23.06
N LYS A 68 -1.14 -1.50 23.93
CA LYS A 68 0.26 -1.08 23.72
C LYS A 68 0.84 -1.69 22.44
N GLU A 69 0.66 -2.99 22.21
CA GLU A 69 1.14 -3.64 20.99
C GLU A 69 0.44 -3.10 19.73
N SER A 70 -0.87 -2.84 19.80
CA SER A 70 -1.62 -2.24 18.70
C SER A 70 -1.15 -0.82 18.37
N LYS A 71 -0.83 -0.01 19.40
CA LYS A 71 -0.24 1.32 19.23
C LYS A 71 1.15 1.26 18.60
N LYS A 72 2.00 0.33 19.02
CA LYS A 72 3.32 0.10 18.41
C LYS A 72 3.19 -0.26 16.93
N LEU A 73 2.28 -1.18 16.59
CA LEU A 73 2.01 -1.55 15.20
C LEU A 73 1.60 -0.33 14.37
N SER A 74 0.69 0.50 14.88
CA SER A 74 0.28 1.73 14.18
C SER A 74 1.48 2.65 13.87
N ILE A 75 2.40 2.82 14.82
CA ILE A 75 3.61 3.63 14.61
C ILE A 75 4.53 2.99 13.57
N PHE A 76 4.74 1.67 13.63
CA PHE A 76 5.55 0.97 12.62
C PHE A 76 4.96 1.09 11.23
N MET A 77 3.64 1.00 11.09
CA MET A 77 2.97 1.16 9.80
C MET A 77 3.17 2.56 9.22
N GLU A 78 3.12 3.62 10.04
CA GLU A 78 3.46 4.97 9.60
C GLU A 78 4.91 5.07 9.08
N LEU A 79 5.86 4.48 9.81
CA LEU A 79 7.26 4.46 9.40
C LEU A 79 7.47 3.69 8.09
N TYR A 80 6.80 2.54 7.92
CA TYR A 80 6.89 1.78 6.68
C TYR A 80 6.33 2.55 5.48
N VAL A 81 5.19 3.23 5.65
CA VAL A 81 4.63 4.09 4.59
C VAL A 81 5.66 5.14 4.15
N LEU A 82 6.26 5.84 5.11
CA LEU A 82 7.28 6.84 4.83
C LEU A 82 8.51 6.24 4.12
N LEU A 83 9.00 5.09 4.60
CA LEU A 83 10.14 4.39 4.02
C LEU A 83 9.86 4.04 2.55
N PHE A 84 8.75 3.37 2.27
CA PHE A 84 8.42 2.96 0.91
C PHE A 84 8.24 4.15 -0.04
N ILE A 85 7.57 5.23 0.40
CA ILE A 85 7.42 6.45 -0.41
C ILE A 85 8.79 7.08 -0.72
N LYS A 86 9.70 7.10 0.26
CA LYS A 86 11.04 7.66 0.08
C LYS A 86 11.89 6.82 -0.87
N SER A 87 11.71 5.50 -0.88
CA SER A 87 12.36 4.58 -1.82
C SER A 87 11.91 4.75 -3.28
N VAL A 88 10.76 5.37 -3.53
CA VAL A 88 10.32 5.69 -4.90
C VAL A 88 11.05 6.94 -5.42
N PRO A 89 11.58 6.92 -6.66
CA PRO A 89 12.17 8.10 -7.31
C PRO A 89 11.23 9.30 -7.28
N LEU A 90 11.78 10.52 -7.19
CA LEU A 90 10.99 11.76 -7.08
C LEU A 90 9.92 11.88 -8.18
N GLU A 91 10.26 11.54 -9.42
CA GLU A 91 9.34 11.54 -10.56
C GLU A 91 8.17 10.55 -10.43
N GLY A 92 8.37 9.48 -9.65
CA GLY A 92 7.37 8.45 -9.36
C GLY A 92 6.45 8.78 -8.19
N ARG A 93 6.92 9.57 -7.22
CA ARG A 93 6.16 9.89 -5.98
C ARG A 93 4.82 10.57 -6.26
N ARG A 94 4.70 11.33 -7.36
CA ARG A 94 3.44 11.97 -7.78
C ARG A 94 2.30 10.98 -8.08
N TYR A 95 2.64 9.71 -8.32
CA TYR A 95 1.67 8.64 -8.59
C TYR A 95 1.24 7.89 -7.34
N ILE A 96 1.90 8.12 -6.20
CA ILE A 96 1.49 7.57 -4.90
C ILE A 96 0.39 8.46 -4.31
N LYS A 97 -0.75 7.85 -3.96
CA LYS A 97 -1.97 8.55 -3.49
C LYS A 97 -2.22 8.45 -1.99
N TYR A 98 -1.18 8.14 -1.22
CA TYR A 98 -1.19 8.04 0.23
C TYR A 98 0.14 8.57 0.78
N LYS A 99 0.10 9.15 1.98
CA LYS A 99 1.24 9.67 2.72
C LYS A 99 1.31 9.15 4.15
N THR A 100 0.19 8.65 4.66
CA THR A 100 0.04 8.13 6.02
C THR A 100 -0.54 6.72 6.00
N TRP A 101 -0.40 6.00 7.10
CA TRP A 101 -0.98 4.67 7.25
C TRP A 101 -2.52 4.67 7.13
N PRO A 102 -3.29 5.57 7.78
CA PRO A 102 -4.73 5.65 7.59
C PRO A 102 -5.17 5.82 6.12
N GLU A 103 -4.46 6.63 5.35
CA GLU A 103 -4.73 6.82 3.92
C GLU A 103 -4.45 5.54 3.12
N ALA A 104 -3.31 4.88 3.37
CA ALA A 104 -2.95 3.62 2.74
C ALA A 104 -3.97 2.52 3.06
N LYS A 105 -4.35 2.40 4.34
CA LYS A 105 -5.36 1.44 4.82
C LYS A 105 -6.72 1.67 4.17
N ALA A 106 -7.18 2.92 4.06
CA ALA A 106 -8.43 3.25 3.39
C ALA A 106 -8.40 2.85 1.90
N LEU A 107 -7.27 3.04 1.22
CA LEU A 107 -7.11 2.62 -0.17
C LEU A 107 -7.10 1.09 -0.31
N ILE A 108 -6.40 0.37 0.57
CA ILE A 108 -6.41 -1.10 0.62
C ILE A 108 -7.84 -1.62 0.78
N GLN A 109 -8.61 -1.06 1.72
CA GLN A 109 -10.00 -1.46 1.96
C GLN A 109 -10.89 -1.21 0.73
N LYS A 110 -10.73 -0.06 0.07
CA LYS A 110 -11.44 0.23 -1.18
C LYS A 110 -11.11 -0.80 -2.27
N LEU A 111 -9.82 -1.13 -2.45
CA LEU A 111 -9.38 -2.12 -3.43
C LEU A 111 -9.98 -3.51 -3.14
N ARG A 112 -10.01 -3.94 -1.87
CA ARG A 112 -10.67 -5.20 -1.48
C ARG A 112 -12.18 -5.17 -1.73
N GLY A 113 -12.84 -4.06 -1.46
CA GLY A 113 -14.27 -3.88 -1.76
C GLY A 113 -14.57 -4.09 -3.24
N PHE A 114 -13.79 -3.47 -4.13
CA PHE A 114 -13.94 -3.66 -5.57
C PHE A 114 -13.75 -5.12 -6.01
N ILE A 115 -12.74 -5.82 -5.46
CA ILE A 115 -12.48 -7.23 -5.79
C ILE A 115 -13.67 -8.12 -5.38
N ASN A 116 -14.21 -7.91 -4.18
CA ASN A 116 -15.35 -8.69 -3.68
C ASN A 116 -16.64 -8.41 -4.47
N ASP A 117 -16.86 -7.17 -4.89
CA ASP A 117 -18.00 -6.77 -5.72
C ASP A 117 -17.93 -7.36 -7.14
N GLU A 118 -16.73 -7.52 -7.71
CA GLU A 118 -16.53 -8.20 -9.00
C GLU A 118 -16.75 -9.71 -8.88
N GLN A 119 -16.28 -10.34 -7.79
CA GLN A 119 -16.48 -11.78 -7.55
C GLN A 119 -17.93 -12.17 -7.29
N SER A 120 -18.75 -11.26 -6.74
CA SER A 120 -20.18 -11.52 -6.48
C SER A 120 -21.09 -11.34 -7.70
N LYS A 121 -20.56 -10.80 -8.80
CA LYS A 121 -21.31 -10.55 -10.06
C LYS A 121 -21.01 -11.55 -11.18
N GLY A 122 -20.14 -12.54 -10.93
CA GLY A 122 -19.84 -13.66 -11.84
C GLY A 122 -20.41 -14.96 -11.31
#